data_AF-A0A256HIS9-F1
#
_entry.id   AF-A0A256HIS9-F1
#
_cell.length_a   1.000
_cell.length_b   1.000
_cell.length_c   1.000
_cell.angle_alpha   90.00
_cell.angle_beta   90.00
_cell.angle_gamma   90.00
#
_symmetry.space_group_name_H-M   'P 1'
#
loop_
_entity.id
_entity.type
_entity.pdbx_description
1 polymer ?
#
loop_
_entity_poly.entity_id
_entity_poly.type
_entity_poly.pdbx_seq_one_letter_code
_entity_poly.pdbx_strand_id
1 'polypeptide(L)'
;MDESTDHTNRDDGTDDCTTTASFDDHGIDDGSELIRRTYYRLVADGWDSFEPTERFLDRLADAFTRSYLTAADAYELPPHVAAAVDDARAWAGVEFADEPDADLRGTVLPAFYRHAAGFHCAYRD
;
A
#
# COMPACT_ATOMS: atom_id res chain seq x y z
N MET A 1 -12.39 34.05 36.57
CA MET A 1 -12.19 32.82 37.35
C MET A 1 -13.10 31.80 36.70
N ASP A 2 -12.86 31.47 35.42
CA ASP A 2 -11.81 30.57 34.93
C ASP A 2 -12.00 29.16 35.48
N GLU A 3 -12.63 28.30 34.68
CA GLU A 3 -12.02 27.01 34.35
C GLU A 3 -12.60 26.54 33.01
N SER A 4 -11.75 26.63 31.99
CA SER A 4 -11.97 26.18 30.63
C SER A 4 -12.24 24.67 30.61
N THR A 5 -13.38 24.27 30.05
CA THR A 5 -13.59 22.89 29.59
C THR A 5 -12.72 22.64 28.37
N ASP A 6 -11.47 22.27 28.64
CA ASP A 6 -10.57 21.64 27.67
C ASP A 6 -11.11 20.24 27.36
N HIS A 7 -12.01 20.18 26.39
CA HIS A 7 -12.30 18.95 25.69
C HIS A 7 -11.23 18.75 24.61
N THR A 8 -10.00 18.46 25.02
CA THR A 8 -9.06 17.78 24.13
C THR A 8 -9.70 16.43 23.80
N ASN A 9 -10.35 16.36 22.63
CA ASN A 9 -10.63 15.11 21.93
C ASN A 9 -9.30 14.37 21.86
N ARG A 10 -9.09 13.46 22.81
CA ARG A 10 -8.09 12.42 22.67
C ARG A 10 -8.65 11.54 21.58
N ASP A 11 -8.21 11.82 20.37
CA ASP A 11 -8.30 10.91 19.24
C ASP A 11 -7.65 9.60 19.73
N ASP A 12 -8.49 8.65 20.16
CA ASP A 12 -8.08 7.27 20.39
C ASP A 12 -7.76 6.72 19.00
N GLY A 13 -6.55 7.04 18.54
CA GLY A 13 -6.02 6.82 17.20
C GLY A 13 -5.95 5.34 16.86
N THR A 14 -7.10 4.76 16.52
CA THR A 14 -7.13 3.78 15.45
C THR A 14 -6.89 4.57 14.16
N ASP A 15 -5.62 4.82 13.82
CA ASP A 15 -5.25 5.35 12.51
C ASP A 15 -6.01 4.52 11.47
N ASP A 16 -6.85 5.13 10.64
CA ASP A 16 -7.57 4.42 9.58
C ASP A 16 -6.56 4.08 8.48
N CYS A 17 -5.80 3.03 8.75
CA CYS A 17 -4.67 2.52 7.99
C CYS A 17 -5.06 1.84 6.67
N THR A 18 -6.29 2.02 6.23
CA THR A 18 -6.74 1.60 4.90
C THR A 18 -6.89 2.78 3.95
N THR A 19 -6.69 4.00 4.47
CA THR A 19 -6.81 5.25 3.72
C THR A 19 -5.50 5.61 3.01
N THR A 20 -5.54 6.62 2.14
CA THR A 20 -4.38 7.10 1.39
C THR A 20 -3.27 7.67 2.29
N ALA A 21 -3.54 7.91 3.57
CA ALA A 21 -2.61 8.48 4.54
C ALA A 21 -1.73 7.43 5.27
N SER A 22 -1.88 6.15 4.92
CA SER A 22 -1.31 5.06 5.72
C SER A 22 0.22 5.01 5.75
N PHE A 23 0.89 5.73 4.85
CA PHE A 23 2.34 5.83 4.80
C PHE A 23 2.84 7.26 5.07
N ASP A 24 2.01 8.14 5.64
CA ASP A 24 2.36 9.53 5.97
C ASP A 24 3.57 9.61 6.92
N ASP A 25 3.72 8.62 7.82
CA ASP A 25 4.88 8.53 8.72
C ASP A 25 6.21 8.27 7.98
N HIS A 26 6.14 7.88 6.71
CA HIS A 26 7.27 7.72 5.79
C HIS A 26 7.36 8.85 4.75
N GLY A 27 6.59 9.94 4.92
CA GLY A 27 6.57 11.09 4.02
C GLY A 27 5.79 10.85 2.72
N ILE A 28 4.88 9.86 2.69
CA ILE A 28 4.01 9.57 1.55
C ILE A 28 2.60 10.05 1.88
N ASP A 29 2.34 11.34 1.64
CA ASP A 29 1.09 12.02 2.01
C ASP A 29 -0.15 11.59 1.19
N ASP A 30 0.07 10.91 0.05
CA ASP A 30 -1.01 10.48 -0.84
C ASP A 30 -0.73 9.09 -1.45
N GLY A 31 -1.34 8.06 -0.87
CA GLY A 31 -1.36 6.69 -1.38
C GLY A 31 -1.86 6.55 -2.82
N SER A 32 -2.66 7.49 -3.32
CA SER A 32 -3.09 7.53 -4.73
C SER A 32 -1.90 7.68 -5.67
N GLU A 33 -0.90 8.47 -5.26
CA GLU A 33 0.32 8.66 -6.01
C GLU A 33 1.14 7.36 -6.06
N LEU A 34 1.19 6.63 -4.94
CA LEU A 34 1.88 5.34 -4.85
C LEU A 34 1.23 4.30 -5.77
N ILE A 35 -0.10 4.19 -5.76
CA ILE A 35 -0.87 3.35 -6.68
C ILE A 35 -0.58 3.74 -8.14
N ARG A 36 -0.63 5.02 -8.46
CA ARG A 36 -0.40 5.54 -9.82
C ARG A 36 1.02 5.25 -10.30
N ARG A 37 2.04 5.50 -9.49
CA ARG A 37 3.46 5.23 -9.82
C ARG A 37 3.67 3.73 -10.04
N THR A 38 3.09 2.89 -9.20
CA THR A 38 3.16 1.43 -9.31
C THR A 38 2.59 0.96 -10.65
N TYR A 39 1.38 1.43 -11.02
CA TYR A 39 0.77 1.13 -12.31
C TYR A 39 1.68 1.49 -13.49
N TYR A 40 2.20 2.71 -13.53
CA TYR A 40 3.02 3.14 -14.66
C TYR A 40 4.36 2.43 -14.74
N ARG A 41 4.93 1.96 -13.63
CA ARG A 41 6.12 1.10 -13.64
C ARG A 41 5.83 -0.26 -14.26
N LEU A 42 4.72 -0.90 -13.87
CA LEU A 42 4.29 -2.17 -14.47
C LEU A 42 4.10 -2.03 -15.98
N VAL A 43 3.37 -1.00 -16.41
CA VAL A 43 3.14 -0.71 -17.84
C VAL A 43 4.47 -0.47 -18.59
N ALA A 44 5.41 0.28 -18.00
CA ALA A 44 6.70 0.53 -18.63
C ALA A 44 7.53 -0.74 -18.84
N ASP A 45 7.35 -1.75 -17.99
CA ASP A 45 8.02 -3.05 -18.06
C ASP A 45 7.20 -4.10 -18.85
N GLY A 46 6.07 -3.71 -19.46
CA GLY A 46 5.23 -4.58 -20.30
C GLY A 46 4.20 -5.42 -19.54
N TRP A 47 3.84 -5.03 -18.32
CA TRP A 47 2.87 -5.71 -17.44
C TRP A 47 1.59 -4.88 -17.31
N ASP A 48 0.96 -4.53 -18.43
CA ASP A 48 -0.23 -3.67 -18.46
C ASP A 48 -1.55 -4.38 -18.11
N SER A 49 -1.54 -5.71 -18.04
CA SER A 49 -2.69 -6.56 -17.77
C SER A 49 -2.40 -7.50 -16.60
N PHE A 50 -3.36 -7.66 -15.70
CA PHE A 50 -3.21 -8.55 -14.54
C PHE A 50 -3.14 -10.02 -14.96
N GLU A 51 -2.28 -10.78 -14.30
CA GLU A 51 -2.26 -12.24 -14.35
C GLU A 51 -2.13 -12.75 -12.90
N PRO A 52 -2.99 -13.66 -12.40
CA PRO A 52 -2.91 -14.19 -11.03
C PRO A 52 -1.82 -15.26 -10.91
N THR A 53 -0.59 -14.91 -11.31
CA THR A 53 0.59 -15.78 -11.27
C THR A 53 1.59 -15.26 -10.26
N GLU A 54 2.36 -16.16 -9.66
CA GLU A 54 3.45 -15.78 -8.74
C GLU A 54 4.39 -14.75 -9.38
N ARG A 55 4.69 -14.94 -10.68
CA ARG A 55 5.53 -14.05 -11.47
C ARG A 55 4.97 -12.63 -11.57
N PHE A 56 3.68 -12.48 -11.83
CA PHE A 56 3.06 -11.16 -11.90
C PHE A 56 3.02 -10.52 -10.50
N LEU A 57 2.66 -11.29 -9.48
CA LEU A 57 2.59 -10.82 -8.09
C LEU A 57 3.97 -10.37 -7.57
N ASP A 58 5.05 -11.08 -7.92
CA ASP A 58 6.44 -10.65 -7.66
C ASP A 58 6.73 -9.29 -8.31
N ARG A 59 6.29 -9.10 -9.56
CA ARG A 59 6.50 -7.84 -10.30
C ARG A 59 5.68 -6.70 -9.73
N LEU A 60 4.45 -6.97 -9.30
CA LEU A 60 3.60 -6.01 -8.60
C LEU A 60 4.27 -5.53 -7.31
N ALA A 61 4.76 -6.46 -6.47
CA ALA A 61 5.46 -6.14 -5.22
C ALA A 61 6.76 -5.34 -5.45
N ASP A 62 7.57 -5.71 -6.45
CA ASP A 62 8.78 -4.96 -6.84
C ASP A 62 8.45 -3.56 -7.37
N ALA A 63 7.43 -3.42 -8.22
CA ALA A 63 6.98 -2.13 -8.73
C ALA A 63 6.47 -1.21 -7.60
N PHE A 64 5.74 -1.78 -6.64
CA PHE A 64 5.27 -1.07 -5.46
C PHE A 64 6.44 -0.62 -4.60
N THR A 65 7.36 -1.53 -4.28
CA THR A 65 8.59 -1.26 -3.52
C THR A 65 9.39 -0.10 -4.11
N ARG A 66 9.65 -0.13 -5.42
CA ARG A 66 10.38 0.96 -6.10
C ARG A 66 9.62 2.28 -6.07
N SER A 67 8.29 2.22 -6.17
CA SER A 67 7.44 3.41 -6.08
C SER A 67 7.47 4.01 -4.68
N TYR A 68 7.44 3.17 -3.65
CA TYR A 68 7.57 3.54 -2.25
C TYR A 68 8.91 4.22 -2.00
N LEU A 69 10.02 3.56 -2.36
CA LEU A 69 11.37 4.11 -2.16
C LEU A 69 11.56 5.47 -2.83
N THR A 70 10.99 5.64 -4.03
CA THR A 70 11.03 6.93 -4.75
C THR A 70 10.14 7.99 -4.10
N ALA A 71 9.03 7.59 -3.47
CA ALA A 71 8.10 8.53 -2.81
C ALA A 71 8.64 8.95 -1.43
N ALA A 72 9.16 8.01 -0.66
CA ALA A 72 9.75 8.23 0.66
C ALA A 72 11.20 8.78 0.63
N ASP A 73 11.79 8.98 -0.56
CA ASP A 73 13.21 9.30 -0.74
C ASP A 73 14.15 8.37 0.08
N ALA A 74 13.82 7.08 0.06
CA ALA A 74 14.47 6.06 0.86
C ALA A 74 15.33 5.13 0.00
N TYR A 75 16.43 4.63 0.58
CA TYR A 75 17.31 3.67 -0.10
C TYR A 75 16.84 2.21 0.07
N GLU A 76 16.25 1.90 1.22
CA GLU A 76 15.79 0.56 1.59
C GLU A 76 14.42 0.62 2.26
N LEU A 77 13.65 -0.46 2.12
CA LEU A 77 12.36 -0.60 2.77
C LEU A 77 12.59 -0.87 4.27
N PRO A 78 11.88 -0.18 5.17
CA PRO A 78 11.84 -0.59 6.57
C PRO A 78 11.34 -2.04 6.68
N PRO A 79 11.88 -2.86 7.61
CA PRO A 79 11.54 -4.29 7.69
C PRO A 79 10.04 -4.58 7.83
N HIS A 80 9.31 -3.75 8.60
CA HIS A 80 7.86 -3.89 8.78
C HIS A 80 7.09 -3.57 7.49
N VAL A 81 7.54 -2.59 6.69
CA VAL A 81 6.93 -2.29 5.38
C VAL A 81 7.23 -3.41 4.38
N ALA A 82 8.46 -3.97 4.39
CA ALA A 82 8.80 -5.10 3.54
C ALA A 82 7.90 -6.31 3.83
N ALA A 83 7.71 -6.66 5.10
CA ALA A 83 6.79 -7.72 5.50
C ALA A 83 5.34 -7.43 5.06
N ALA A 84 4.89 -6.18 5.20
CA ALA A 84 3.55 -5.77 4.78
C ALA A 84 3.32 -5.93 3.27
N VAL A 85 4.33 -5.60 2.46
CA VAL A 85 4.29 -5.76 1.00
C VAL A 85 4.26 -7.25 0.60
N ASP A 86 5.05 -8.09 1.28
CA ASP A 86 5.07 -9.54 1.04
C ASP A 86 3.73 -10.20 1.38
N ASP A 87 3.10 -9.81 2.49
CA ASP A 87 1.78 -10.33 2.86
C ASP A 87 0.66 -9.80 1.94
N ALA A 88 0.73 -8.53 1.55
CA ALA A 88 -0.21 -7.96 0.57
C ALA A 88 -0.14 -8.68 -0.77
N ARG A 89 1.07 -9.09 -1.19
CA ARG A 89 1.29 -9.91 -2.38
C ARG A 89 0.63 -11.29 -2.24
N ALA A 90 0.85 -11.97 -1.12
CA ALA A 90 0.24 -13.27 -0.88
C ALA A 90 -1.29 -13.18 -0.88
N TRP A 91 -1.85 -12.16 -0.24
CA TRP A 91 -3.29 -11.91 -0.20
C TRP A 91 -3.89 -11.57 -1.56
N ALA A 92 -3.24 -10.73 -2.37
CA ALA A 92 -3.69 -10.45 -3.73
C ALA A 92 -3.77 -11.73 -4.59
N GLY A 93 -2.83 -12.66 -4.40
CA GLY A 93 -2.87 -13.96 -5.08
C GLY A 93 -4.05 -14.84 -4.67
N VAL A 94 -4.46 -14.77 -3.39
CA VAL A 94 -5.64 -15.50 -2.89
C VAL A 94 -6.94 -14.83 -3.33
N GLU A 95 -7.02 -13.51 -3.20
CA GLU A 95 -8.22 -12.71 -3.50
C GLU A 95 -8.61 -12.81 -4.98
N PHE A 96 -7.64 -12.71 -5.89
CA PHE A 96 -7.90 -12.70 -7.33
C PHE A 96 -7.61 -14.03 -8.02
N ALA A 97 -7.48 -15.14 -7.28
CA ALA A 97 -7.16 -16.46 -7.82
C ALA A 97 -8.14 -16.91 -8.92
N ASP A 98 -9.43 -16.63 -8.72
CA ASP A 98 -10.52 -16.98 -9.64
C ASP A 98 -10.96 -15.80 -10.53
N GLU A 99 -10.22 -14.69 -10.53
CA GLU A 99 -10.51 -13.45 -11.27
C GLU A 99 -9.36 -13.03 -12.19
N PRO A 100 -8.98 -13.85 -13.18
CA PRO A 100 -7.81 -13.58 -14.03
C PRO A 100 -7.94 -12.32 -14.89
N ASP A 101 -9.17 -11.86 -15.17
CA ASP A 101 -9.46 -10.66 -15.96
C ASP A 101 -9.72 -9.42 -15.09
N ALA A 102 -9.37 -9.46 -13.79
CA ALA A 102 -9.55 -8.32 -12.88
C ALA A 102 -8.81 -7.07 -13.40
N ASP A 103 -9.46 -5.92 -13.35
CA ASP A 103 -8.87 -4.67 -13.80
C ASP A 103 -7.67 -4.28 -12.92
N LEU A 104 -6.47 -4.27 -13.52
CA LEU A 104 -5.23 -4.01 -12.81
C LEU A 104 -5.26 -2.65 -12.10
N ARG A 105 -5.76 -1.62 -12.78
CA ARG A 105 -5.65 -0.22 -12.34
C ARG A 105 -6.69 0.15 -11.28
N GLY A 106 -7.93 -0.27 -11.49
CA GLY A 106 -9.10 0.12 -10.71
C GLY A 106 -9.50 -0.89 -9.64
N THR A 107 -9.03 -2.14 -9.75
CA THR A 107 -9.38 -3.20 -8.80
C THR A 107 -8.15 -3.74 -8.07
N VAL A 108 -7.22 -4.35 -8.80
CA VAL A 108 -6.10 -5.11 -8.19
C VAL A 108 -5.14 -4.20 -7.44
N LEU A 109 -4.67 -3.11 -8.06
CA LEU A 109 -3.73 -2.18 -7.42
C LEU A 109 -4.33 -1.48 -6.19
N PRO A 110 -5.57 -0.95 -6.23
CA PRO A 110 -6.22 -0.44 -5.04
C PRO A 110 -6.37 -1.48 -3.92
N ALA A 111 -6.70 -2.73 -4.25
CA ALA A 111 -6.80 -3.80 -3.25
C ALA A 111 -5.44 -4.14 -2.63
N PHE A 112 -4.42 -4.31 -3.46
CA PHE A 112 -3.04 -4.52 -3.02
C PHE A 112 -2.57 -3.41 -2.09
N TYR A 113 -2.82 -2.13 -2.44
CA TYR A 113 -2.48 -1.00 -1.58
C TYR A 113 -3.17 -1.08 -0.22
N ARG A 114 -4.49 -1.34 -0.19
CA ARG A 114 -5.23 -1.46 1.07
C ARG A 114 -4.70 -2.57 1.97
N HIS A 115 -4.32 -3.71 1.39
CA HIS A 115 -3.69 -4.79 2.15
C HIS A 115 -2.32 -4.39 2.69
N ALA A 116 -1.45 -3.79 1.86
CA ALA A 116 -0.12 -3.35 2.29
C ALA A 116 -0.22 -2.30 3.40
N ALA A 117 -1.15 -1.36 3.30
CA ALA A 117 -1.43 -0.35 4.31
C ALA A 117 -1.95 -0.97 5.62
N GLY A 118 -2.90 -1.91 5.52
CA GLY A 118 -3.42 -2.65 6.67
C GLY A 118 -2.34 -3.45 7.40
N PHE A 119 -1.48 -4.17 6.66
CA PHE A 119 -0.37 -4.92 7.26
C PHE A 119 0.70 -4.02 7.84
N HIS A 120 1.03 -2.90 7.17
CA HIS A 120 2.00 -1.93 7.68
C HIS A 120 1.60 -1.42 9.07
N CYS A 121 0.32 -1.09 9.27
CA CYS A 121 -0.15 -0.70 10.58
C CYS A 121 -0.17 -1.83 11.60
N ALA A 122 -0.51 -3.05 11.19
CA ALA A 122 -0.42 -4.21 12.06
C ALA A 122 1.03 -4.52 12.50
N TYR A 123 2.03 -4.10 11.72
CA TYR A 123 3.46 -4.37 11.94
C TYR A 123 4.23 -3.17 12.50
N ARG A 124 3.56 -2.06 12.80
CA ARG A 124 4.18 -0.83 13.33
C ARG A 124 4.61 -0.94 14.80
N ASP A 125 4.26 -2.02 15.49
CA ASP A 125 4.61 -2.33 16.88
C ASP A 125 5.99 -2.99 17.06
#